data_AF-A0A1M5V295-F1
#
_entry.id   AF-A0A1M5V295-F1
#
_cell.length_a   1.000
_cell.length_b   1.000
_cell.length_c   1.000
_cell.angle_alpha   90.00
_cell.angle_beta   90.00
_cell.angle_gamma   90.00
#
_symmetry.space_group_name_H-M   'P 1'
#
loop_
_entity.id
_entity.type
_entity.pdbx_description
1 polymer ?
#
loop_
_entity_poly.entity_id
_entity_poly.type
_entity_poly.pdbx_seq_one_letter_code
_entity_poly.pdbx_strand_id
1 'polypeptide(L)'
;MIIPISVESDAVAGTRTQLSALPLAAYRSAVALDEPVRPTAAPATAARLDAHVRSALHLLSADPTVSRLGLRADSLRHLADAGTARRMLRALLTVRDPGPLPEGAERELDALLGAERRLRPAVSARELPTVAEEFHGTAFRAPAEAVLWRGGVTTLAADAVVNAANSRLLGCFRPLGAVRTRRTRRPSPQARWARASRARKHKCELDSRRQVG
;
A
#
# COMPACT_ATOMS: atom_id res chain seq x y z
N MET A 1 -21.06 -14.34 -22.22
CA MET A 1 -20.63 -13.59 -23.42
C MET A 1 -19.53 -12.62 -23.00
N ILE A 2 -18.27 -12.99 -23.22
CA ILE A 2 -17.09 -12.21 -22.79
C ILE A 2 -16.71 -11.31 -23.97
N ILE A 3 -16.82 -9.99 -23.80
CA ILE A 3 -16.46 -9.02 -24.84
C ILE A 3 -14.97 -8.69 -24.69
N PRO A 4 -14.13 -8.92 -25.71
CA PRO A 4 -12.73 -8.57 -25.66
C PRO A 4 -12.56 -7.04 -25.75
N ILE A 5 -11.62 -6.51 -24.96
CA ILE A 5 -11.23 -5.11 -24.99
C ILE A 5 -10.08 -5.01 -26.00
N SER A 6 -10.34 -4.45 -27.18
CA SER A 6 -9.30 -4.15 -28.16
C SER A 6 -8.67 -2.80 -27.80
N VAL A 7 -7.38 -2.81 -27.49
CA VAL A 7 -6.56 -1.59 -27.49
C VAL A 7 -5.86 -1.58 -28.84
N GLU A 8 -6.21 -0.60 -29.66
CA GLU A 8 -5.58 -0.36 -30.95
C GLU A 8 -4.20 0.26 -30.67
N SER A 9 -3.14 -0.48 -31.00
CA SER A 9 -1.77 0.00 -31.00
C SER A 9 -1.27 -0.14 -32.43
N ASP A 10 -0.96 0.98 -33.06
CA ASP A 10 -0.38 1.01 -34.39
C ASP A 10 0.98 0.29 -34.40
N ALA A 11 0.98 -0.79 -35.19
CA ALA A 11 2.03 -1.53 -35.86
C ALA A 11 3.52 -1.27 -35.51
N VAL A 12 4.18 -2.33 -35.01
CA VAL A 12 5.38 -2.90 -35.67
C VAL A 12 5.21 -4.43 -35.70
N ALA A 13 5.51 -5.01 -36.85
CA ALA A 13 5.25 -6.39 -37.24
C ALA A 13 5.88 -7.46 -36.32
N GLY A 14 5.18 -8.59 -36.20
CA GLY A 14 5.72 -9.86 -35.71
C GLY A 14 5.21 -10.24 -34.32
N THR A 15 4.45 -11.35 -34.27
CA THR A 15 3.82 -11.96 -33.08
C THR A 15 2.75 -11.12 -32.39
N ARG A 16 1.48 -11.41 -32.73
CA ARG A 16 0.33 -11.19 -31.84
C ARG A 16 0.59 -12.01 -30.58
N THR A 17 1.28 -11.43 -29.60
CA THR A 17 1.31 -11.97 -28.24
C THR A 17 -0.12 -11.88 -27.76
N GLN A 18 -0.87 -12.98 -27.90
CA GLN A 18 -2.16 -13.16 -27.27
C GLN A 18 -1.91 -12.94 -25.78
N LEU A 19 -2.25 -11.75 -25.29
CA LEU A 19 -2.14 -11.44 -23.86
C LEU A 19 -2.99 -12.48 -23.15
N SER A 20 -2.33 -13.47 -22.55
CA SER A 20 -2.99 -14.48 -21.73
C SER A 20 -3.92 -13.73 -20.77
N ALA A 21 -5.19 -14.11 -20.73
CA ALA A 21 -6.15 -13.50 -19.81
C ALA A 21 -5.50 -13.42 -18.42
N LEU A 22 -5.37 -12.21 -17.88
CA LEU A 22 -4.74 -12.04 -16.57
C LEU A 22 -5.49 -12.93 -15.58
N PRO A 23 -4.79 -13.73 -14.74
CA PRO A 23 -5.45 -14.65 -13.82
C PRO A 23 -6.01 -13.86 -12.61
N LEU A 24 -7.02 -13.02 -12.86
CA LEU A 24 -7.56 -12.06 -11.90
C LEU A 24 -8.13 -12.75 -10.67
N ALA A 25 -8.76 -13.92 -10.83
CA ALA A 25 -9.24 -14.72 -9.70
C ALA A 25 -8.10 -15.17 -8.79
N ALA A 26 -7.03 -15.73 -9.38
CA ALA A 26 -5.85 -16.15 -8.61
C ALA A 26 -5.18 -14.95 -7.92
N TYR A 27 -5.09 -13.80 -8.61
CA TYR A 27 -4.57 -12.57 -8.00
C TYR A 27 -5.46 -12.05 -6.87
N ARG A 28 -6.78 -12.04 -7.04
CA ARG A 28 -7.78 -11.64 -6.02
C ARG A 28 -7.62 -12.45 -4.74
N SER A 29 -7.56 -13.78 -4.86
CA SER A 29 -7.30 -14.69 -3.74
C SER A 29 -5.91 -14.47 -3.14
N ALA A 30 -4.89 -14.30 -4.00
CA ALA A 30 -3.53 -14.06 -3.53
C ALA A 30 -3.42 -12.77 -2.72
N VAL A 31 -4.15 -11.70 -3.03
CA VAL A 31 -4.11 -10.47 -2.22
C VAL A 31 -5.13 -10.43 -1.09
N ALA A 32 -5.92 -11.50 -0.90
CA ALA A 32 -7.03 -11.57 0.04
C ALA A 32 -7.98 -10.36 -0.11
N LEU A 33 -8.35 -10.03 -1.37
CA LEU A 33 -9.09 -8.81 -1.69
C LEU A 33 -10.43 -8.69 -0.94
N ASP A 34 -11.08 -9.83 -0.72
CA ASP A 34 -12.43 -9.91 -0.15
C ASP A 34 -12.42 -10.05 1.38
N GLU A 35 -11.23 -10.23 1.97
CA GLU A 35 -11.11 -10.35 3.41
C GLU A 35 -11.01 -8.96 4.04
N PRO A 36 -11.84 -8.65 5.05
CA PRO A 36 -11.76 -7.37 5.73
C PRO A 36 -10.41 -7.28 6.47
N VAL A 37 -9.74 -6.13 6.32
CA VAL A 37 -8.52 -5.85 7.08
C VAL A 37 -8.86 -5.77 8.56
N ARG A 38 -8.25 -6.64 9.38
CA ARG A 38 -8.40 -6.68 10.84
C ARG A 38 -7.13 -6.13 11.50
N PRO A 39 -7.15 -4.89 12.02
CA PRO A 39 -6.04 -4.36 12.80
C PRO A 39 -5.84 -5.18 14.08
N THR A 40 -4.59 -5.30 14.51
CA THR A 40 -4.19 -5.95 15.77
C THR A 40 -4.49 -5.10 17.01
N ALA A 41 -4.79 -3.80 16.82
CA ALA A 41 -5.19 -2.88 17.87
C ALA A 41 -6.28 -1.91 17.44
N ALA A 42 -7.06 -1.46 18.42
CA ALA A 42 -7.96 -0.34 18.23
C ALA A 42 -7.19 0.97 17.97
N PRO A 43 -7.76 1.89 17.17
CA PRO A 43 -7.20 3.22 16.96
C PRO A 43 -6.93 3.95 18.28
N ALA A 44 -5.74 4.52 18.40
CA ALA A 44 -5.36 5.35 19.54
C ALA A 44 -6.22 6.61 19.66
N THR A 45 -6.28 7.16 20.87
CA THR A 45 -6.80 8.52 21.09
C THR A 45 -5.77 9.56 20.63
N ALA A 46 -6.24 10.77 20.30
CA ALA A 46 -5.35 11.86 19.84
C ALA A 46 -4.21 12.16 20.81
N ALA A 47 -4.49 12.13 22.13
CA ALA A 47 -3.50 12.36 23.18
C ALA A 47 -2.40 11.29 23.26
N ARG A 48 -2.62 10.09 22.70
CA ARG A 48 -1.67 8.96 22.76
C ARG A 48 -0.86 8.76 21.49
N LEU A 49 -1.09 9.57 20.44
CA LEU A 49 -0.41 9.42 19.15
C LEU A 49 1.12 9.45 19.28
N ASP A 50 1.66 10.43 20.01
CA ASP A 50 3.10 10.56 20.19
C ASP A 50 3.70 9.36 20.96
N ALA A 51 2.99 8.86 21.97
CA ALA A 51 3.41 7.69 22.72
C ALA A 51 3.53 6.45 21.82
N HIS A 52 2.54 6.22 20.93
CA HIS A 52 2.60 5.11 19.96
C HIS A 52 3.72 5.29 18.93
N VAL A 53 4.01 6.53 18.50
CA VAL A 53 5.16 6.82 17.62
C VAL A 53 6.48 6.45 18.30
N ARG A 54 6.66 6.87 19.55
CA ARG A 54 7.88 6.60 20.33
C ARG A 54 8.03 5.11 20.64
N SER A 55 6.95 4.43 21.02
CA SER A 55 6.93 2.98 21.24
C SER A 55 7.33 2.23 19.97
N ALA A 56 6.73 2.57 18.82
CA ALA A 56 7.10 1.96 17.54
C ALA A 56 8.56 2.21 17.16
N LEU A 57 9.09 3.42 17.36
CA LEU A 57 10.52 3.73 17.13
C LEU A 57 11.44 2.94 18.05
N HIS A 58 11.08 2.80 19.32
CA HIS A 58 11.83 2.02 20.30
C HIS A 58 11.91 0.56 19.86
N LEU A 59 10.79 -0.06 19.50
CA LEU A 59 10.74 -1.45 19.04
C LEU A 59 11.51 -1.65 17.73
N LEU A 60 11.42 -0.69 16.81
CA LEU A 60 12.14 -0.72 15.54
C LEU A 60 13.63 -0.36 15.65
N SER A 61 14.11 0.12 16.80
CA SER A 61 15.52 0.50 16.97
C SER A 61 16.48 -0.70 16.87
N ALA A 62 15.97 -1.92 17.12
CA ALA A 62 16.69 -3.18 16.93
C ALA A 62 16.61 -3.71 15.48
N ASP A 63 15.87 -3.05 14.59
CA ASP A 63 15.73 -3.49 13.20
C ASP A 63 17.06 -3.29 12.44
N PRO A 64 17.56 -4.28 11.68
CA PRO A 64 18.82 -4.17 10.94
C PRO A 64 18.89 -2.99 9.96
N THR A 65 17.73 -2.46 9.56
CA THR A 65 17.63 -1.26 8.73
C THR A 65 18.25 -0.04 9.43
N VAL A 66 18.12 0.07 10.76
CA VAL A 66 18.64 1.20 11.55
C VAL A 66 20.16 1.29 11.41
N SER A 67 20.86 0.18 11.64
CA SER A 67 22.31 0.09 11.47
C SER A 67 22.75 0.36 10.02
N ARG A 68 22.00 -0.17 9.04
CA ARG A 68 22.30 0.04 7.61
C ARG A 68 22.16 1.49 7.15
N LEU A 69 21.34 2.29 7.83
CA LEU A 69 21.21 3.72 7.59
C LEU A 69 22.24 4.57 8.36
N GLY A 70 23.15 3.94 9.12
CA GLY A 70 24.10 4.64 9.98
C GLY A 70 23.43 5.34 11.18
N LEU A 71 22.18 4.98 11.50
CA LEU A 71 21.47 5.56 12.64
C LEU A 71 21.83 4.80 13.93
N ARG A 72 22.00 5.52 15.03
CA ARG A 72 22.17 4.91 16.35
C ARG A 72 20.81 4.65 16.99
N ALA A 73 20.66 3.47 17.59
CA ALA A 73 19.42 3.09 18.28
C ALA A 73 19.03 4.11 19.36
N ASP A 74 20.01 4.62 20.11
CA ASP A 74 19.78 5.64 21.15
C ASP A 74 19.25 6.94 20.57
N SER A 75 19.73 7.37 19.40
CA SER A 75 19.25 8.59 18.76
C SER A 75 17.76 8.50 18.37
N LEU A 76 17.27 7.31 18.02
CA LEU A 76 15.84 7.10 17.72
C LEU A 76 14.95 7.21 18.97
N ARG A 77 15.48 6.81 20.14
CA ARG A 77 14.77 6.81 21.41
C ARG A 77 14.63 8.22 22.00
N HIS A 78 15.59 9.09 21.72
CA HIS A 78 15.70 10.44 22.32
C HIS A 78 15.29 11.59 21.39
N LEU A 79 14.54 11.33 20.33
CA LEU A 79 14.04 12.40 19.45
C LEU A 79 13.11 13.34 20.24
N ALA A 80 13.52 14.59 20.47
CA ALA A 80 12.80 15.52 21.33
C ALA A 80 11.41 15.89 20.76
N ASP A 81 11.35 16.27 19.49
CA ASP A 81 10.12 16.75 18.83
C ASP A 81 9.25 15.60 18.28
N ALA A 82 7.95 15.63 18.61
CA ALA A 82 6.95 14.66 18.15
C ALA A 82 6.84 14.62 16.62
N GLY A 83 6.91 15.78 15.95
CA GLY A 83 6.88 15.85 14.48
C GLY A 83 8.08 15.15 13.84
N THR A 84 9.25 15.34 14.42
CA THR A 84 10.52 14.71 14.01
C THR A 84 10.48 13.20 14.24
N ALA A 85 10.00 12.76 15.41
CA ALA A 85 9.79 11.34 15.69
C ALA A 85 8.87 10.69 14.65
N ARG A 86 7.74 11.33 14.32
CA ARG A 86 6.80 10.81 13.33
C ARG A 86 7.39 10.74 11.92
N ARG A 87 8.16 11.76 11.51
CA ARG A 87 8.89 11.79 10.23
C ARG A 87 9.94 10.69 10.17
N MET A 88 10.67 10.46 11.26
CA MET A 88 11.67 9.40 11.35
C MET A 88 11.02 8.02 11.24
N LEU A 89 9.94 7.78 11.99
CA LEU A 89 9.17 6.53 11.89
C LEU A 89 8.71 6.29 10.46
N ARG A 90 8.20 7.33 9.78
CA ARG A 90 7.82 7.24 8.36
C ARG A 90 9.02 6.88 7.49
N ALA A 91 10.16 7.53 7.66
CA ALA A 91 11.36 7.28 6.86
C ALA A 91 11.84 5.84 7.05
N LEU A 92 11.97 5.39 8.29
CA LEU A 92 12.38 4.03 8.64
C LEU A 92 11.46 2.98 8.00
N LEU A 93 10.15 3.10 8.20
CA LEU A 93 9.18 2.19 7.57
C LEU A 93 9.23 2.24 6.04
N THR A 94 9.68 3.32 5.42
CA THR A 94 9.78 3.45 3.95
C THR A 94 10.94 2.65 3.38
N VAL A 95 12.09 2.71 4.05
CA VAL A 95 13.34 2.12 3.55
C VAL A 95 13.61 0.72 4.10
N ARG A 96 12.94 0.36 5.20
CA ARG A 96 12.96 -0.98 5.79
C ARG A 96 12.64 -2.03 4.74
N ASP A 97 13.40 -3.11 4.71
CA ASP A 97 13.11 -4.26 3.86
C ASP A 97 11.80 -4.96 4.23
N PRO A 98 11.14 -5.67 3.31
CA PRO A 98 10.02 -6.52 3.67
C PRO A 98 10.47 -7.68 4.58
N GLY A 99 9.96 -7.70 5.80
CA GLY A 99 10.27 -8.69 6.83
C GLY A 99 9.28 -8.61 7.99
N PRO A 100 9.21 -9.64 8.85
CA PRO A 100 8.36 -9.59 10.05
C PRO A 100 8.71 -8.37 10.89
N LEU A 101 7.72 -7.68 11.42
CA LEU A 101 7.97 -6.57 12.35
C LEU A 101 8.48 -7.14 13.69
N PRO A 102 9.28 -6.37 14.45
CA PRO A 102 9.56 -6.72 15.84
C PRO A 102 8.27 -6.93 16.63
N GLU A 103 8.33 -7.78 17.65
CA GLU A 103 7.18 -8.08 18.50
C GLU A 103 6.56 -6.79 19.07
N GLY A 104 5.23 -6.71 19.06
CA GLY A 104 4.49 -5.52 19.51
C GLY A 104 4.47 -4.34 18.53
N ALA A 105 5.41 -4.23 17.58
CA ALA A 105 5.50 -3.06 16.70
C ALA A 105 4.28 -2.94 15.76
N GLU A 106 3.73 -4.07 15.32
CA GLU A 106 2.48 -4.10 14.55
C GLU A 106 1.31 -3.47 15.31
N ARG A 107 1.15 -3.80 16.59
CA ARG A 107 0.11 -3.27 17.46
C ARG A 107 0.21 -1.75 17.62
N GLU A 108 1.43 -1.25 17.83
CA GLU A 108 1.71 0.18 17.93
C GLU A 108 1.39 0.93 16.63
N LEU A 109 1.77 0.34 15.49
CA LEU A 109 1.51 0.91 14.17
C LEU A 109 0.03 0.91 13.82
N ASP A 110 -0.71 -0.16 14.15
CA ASP A 110 -2.14 -0.25 13.88
C ASP A 110 -2.94 0.77 14.70
N ALA A 111 -2.59 0.94 15.98
CA ALA A 111 -3.20 1.97 16.84
C ALA A 111 -2.94 3.38 16.29
N LEU A 112 -1.69 3.68 15.92
CA LEU A 112 -1.27 4.96 15.35
C LEU A 112 -1.96 5.26 14.00
N LEU A 113 -1.82 4.35 13.02
CA LEU A 113 -2.33 4.57 11.66
C LEU A 113 -3.87 4.56 11.63
N GLY A 114 -4.50 3.76 12.51
CA GLY A 114 -5.94 3.77 12.71
C GLY A 114 -6.43 5.11 13.22
N ALA A 115 -5.73 5.71 14.20
CA ALA A 115 -6.06 7.03 14.73
C ALA A 115 -5.86 8.14 13.68
N GLU A 116 -4.73 8.14 12.98
CA GLU A 116 -4.47 9.07 11.86
C GLU A 116 -5.51 8.95 10.73
N ARG A 117 -6.05 7.75 10.50
CA ARG A 117 -7.16 7.55 9.57
C ARG A 117 -8.43 8.24 10.06
N ARG A 118 -8.79 8.07 11.34
CA ARG A 118 -10.00 8.67 11.93
C ARG A 118 -9.95 10.19 12.01
N LEU A 119 -8.75 10.78 12.12
CA LEU A 119 -8.58 12.24 12.10
C LEU A 119 -8.82 12.87 10.71
N ARG A 120 -8.92 12.06 9.65
CA ARG A 120 -9.20 12.55 8.30
C ARG A 120 -10.67 12.32 7.98
N PRO A 121 -11.37 13.30 7.38
CA PRO A 121 -12.73 13.09 6.89
C PRO A 121 -12.77 11.90 5.92
N ALA A 122 -13.77 11.06 6.07
CA ALA A 122 -14.05 9.97 5.14
C ALA A 122 -15.09 10.45 4.11
N VAL A 123 -14.84 10.20 2.83
CA VAL A 123 -15.75 10.47 1.72
C VAL A 123 -16.31 9.15 1.22
N SER A 124 -17.62 8.97 1.29
CA SER A 124 -18.30 7.77 0.80
C SER A 124 -18.25 7.73 -0.73
N ALA A 125 -17.62 6.69 -1.30
CA ALA A 125 -17.55 6.55 -2.75
C ALA A 125 -18.94 6.36 -3.40
N ARG A 126 -19.92 5.84 -2.64
CA ARG A 126 -21.29 5.57 -3.10
C ARG A 126 -22.18 6.82 -3.15
N GLU A 127 -21.78 7.89 -2.48
CA GLU A 127 -22.54 9.15 -2.41
C GLU A 127 -22.01 10.22 -3.36
N LEU A 128 -20.92 9.92 -4.07
CA LEU A 128 -20.36 10.85 -5.05
C LEU A 128 -21.18 10.79 -6.35
N PRO A 129 -21.36 11.94 -7.03
CA PRO A 129 -22.06 11.97 -8.30
C PRO A 129 -21.31 11.13 -9.35
N THR A 130 -22.08 10.36 -10.09
CA THR A 130 -21.59 9.57 -11.22
C THR A 130 -21.26 10.48 -12.40
N VAL A 131 -20.44 9.97 -13.32
CA VAL A 131 -20.10 10.67 -14.55
C VAL A 131 -21.36 10.93 -15.40
N ALA A 132 -22.37 10.06 -15.34
CA ALA A 132 -23.65 10.26 -16.02
C ALA A 132 -24.43 11.46 -15.47
N GLU A 133 -24.38 11.68 -14.16
CA GLU A 133 -25.07 12.79 -13.48
C GLU A 133 -24.35 14.13 -13.69
N GLU A 134 -23.02 14.14 -13.72
CA GLU A 134 -22.23 15.38 -13.80
C GLU A 134 -21.83 15.76 -15.24
N PHE A 135 -21.62 14.78 -16.13
CA PHE A 135 -21.12 14.98 -17.50
C PHE A 135 -22.05 14.37 -18.55
N HIS A 136 -23.13 15.06 -18.86
CA HIS A 136 -24.08 14.65 -19.89
C HIS A 136 -23.42 14.56 -21.29
N GLY A 137 -23.80 13.56 -22.09
CA GLY A 137 -23.29 13.37 -23.45
C GLY A 137 -21.85 12.84 -23.54
N THR A 138 -21.30 12.34 -22.43
CA THR A 138 -19.97 11.71 -22.38
C THR A 138 -19.87 10.46 -23.28
N ALA A 139 -18.72 10.31 -23.96
CA ALA A 139 -18.37 9.09 -24.70
C ALA A 139 -17.82 7.97 -23.78
N PHE A 140 -17.74 8.20 -22.46
CA PHE A 140 -17.27 7.20 -21.52
C PHE A 140 -18.22 6.00 -21.48
N ARG A 141 -17.66 4.77 -21.51
CA ARG A 141 -18.43 3.54 -21.77
C ARG A 141 -19.35 3.11 -20.61
N ALA A 142 -19.07 3.55 -19.39
CA ALA A 142 -19.80 3.12 -18.17
C ALA A 142 -20.08 4.33 -17.24
N PRO A 143 -20.78 5.37 -17.72
CA PRO A 143 -20.85 6.65 -17.03
C PRO A 143 -21.72 6.60 -15.76
N ALA A 144 -22.63 5.64 -15.66
CA ALA A 144 -23.45 5.41 -14.47
C ALA A 144 -22.68 4.66 -13.36
N GLU A 145 -21.62 3.92 -13.71
CA GLU A 145 -20.81 3.12 -12.79
C GLU A 145 -19.48 3.78 -12.41
N ALA A 146 -19.18 4.95 -12.98
CA ALA A 146 -17.94 5.68 -12.74
C ALA A 146 -18.19 7.01 -12.04
N VAL A 147 -17.24 7.38 -11.19
CA VAL A 147 -17.20 8.65 -10.46
C VAL A 147 -15.85 9.31 -10.74
N LEU A 148 -15.86 10.60 -11.06
CA LEU A 148 -14.64 11.41 -11.10
C LEU A 148 -14.53 12.21 -9.81
N TRP A 149 -13.48 11.97 -9.03
CA TRP A 149 -13.31 12.61 -7.73
C TRP A 149 -11.90 13.15 -7.52
N ARG A 150 -11.82 14.37 -6.99
CA ARG A 150 -10.56 15.02 -6.62
C ARG A 150 -10.35 15.00 -5.11
N GLY A 151 -9.51 14.09 -4.66
CA GLY A 151 -9.08 14.03 -3.26
C GLY A 151 -7.91 13.06 -3.03
N GLY A 152 -7.58 12.81 -1.77
CA GLY A 152 -6.54 11.84 -1.43
C GLY A 152 -7.14 10.45 -1.25
N VAL A 153 -6.64 9.42 -1.94
CA VAL A 153 -7.23 8.06 -1.88
C VAL A 153 -7.32 7.48 -0.45
N THR A 154 -6.55 8.00 0.51
CA THR A 154 -6.64 7.60 1.93
C THR A 154 -7.87 8.13 2.67
N THR A 155 -8.61 9.07 2.08
CA THR A 155 -9.86 9.64 2.64
C THR A 155 -11.10 9.08 1.95
N LEU A 156 -10.94 8.27 0.91
CA LEU A 156 -12.05 7.64 0.21
C LEU A 156 -12.46 6.36 0.96
N ALA A 157 -13.72 6.28 1.38
CA ALA A 157 -14.35 5.07 1.88
C ALA A 157 -14.85 4.25 0.70
N ALA A 158 -14.02 3.31 0.29
CA ALA A 158 -14.28 2.34 -0.77
C ALA A 158 -13.83 0.95 -0.30
N ASP A 159 -14.40 -0.09 -0.92
CA ASP A 159 -14.10 -1.48 -0.57
C ASP A 159 -12.63 -1.83 -0.91
N ALA A 160 -12.13 -1.30 -2.02
CA ALA A 160 -10.75 -1.45 -2.45
C ALA A 160 -10.19 -0.17 -3.04
N VAL A 161 -8.87 0.00 -2.94
CA VAL A 161 -8.13 1.10 -3.57
C VAL A 161 -6.95 0.54 -4.36
N VAL A 162 -6.79 0.99 -5.60
CA VAL A 162 -5.67 0.58 -6.44
C VAL A 162 -4.46 1.47 -6.12
N ASN A 163 -3.32 0.84 -5.81
CA ASN A 163 -2.06 1.55 -5.61
C ASN A 163 -1.20 1.50 -6.87
N ALA A 164 -0.69 2.64 -7.31
CA ALA A 164 0.34 2.72 -8.35
C ALA A 164 1.66 2.16 -7.82
N ALA A 165 1.87 0.86 -8.03
CA ALA A 165 3.03 0.14 -7.53
C ALA A 165 4.21 0.20 -8.51
N ASN A 166 5.42 0.06 -8.01
CA ASN A 166 6.59 -0.20 -8.84
C ASN A 166 6.65 -1.69 -9.25
N SER A 167 7.54 -2.02 -10.18
CA SER A 167 7.75 -3.40 -10.66
C SER A 167 8.08 -4.39 -9.55
N ARG A 168 8.68 -3.93 -8.45
CA ARG A 168 8.99 -4.76 -7.27
C ARG A 168 7.77 -5.03 -6.38
N LEU A 169 6.69 -4.26 -6.51
CA LEU A 169 5.48 -4.28 -5.66
C LEU A 169 5.74 -4.07 -4.14
N LEU A 170 6.92 -3.56 -3.77
CA LEU A 170 7.32 -3.33 -2.37
C LEU A 170 7.08 -1.90 -1.89
N GLY A 171 6.52 -1.04 -2.74
CA GLY A 171 6.38 0.39 -2.47
C GLY A 171 7.67 1.16 -2.72
N CYS A 172 7.63 2.46 -2.44
CA CYS A 172 8.76 3.37 -2.68
C CYS A 172 9.77 3.30 -1.54
N PHE A 173 11.06 3.24 -1.86
CA PHE A 173 12.18 3.24 -0.91
C PHE A 173 12.85 4.60 -0.75
N ARG A 174 12.24 5.68 -1.27
CA ARG A 174 12.76 7.04 -1.10
C ARG A 174 12.24 7.62 0.22
N PRO A 175 13.08 7.78 1.26
CA PRO A 175 12.65 8.32 2.55
C PRO A 175 12.13 9.74 2.36
N LEU A 176 11.02 10.06 3.05
CA LEU A 176 10.33 11.36 2.96
C LEU A 176 9.94 11.80 1.52
N GLY A 177 10.17 10.95 0.52
CA GLY A 177 9.95 11.27 -0.88
C GLY A 177 8.49 11.56 -1.16
N ALA A 178 8.26 12.67 -1.87
CA ALA A 178 7.06 12.85 -2.66
C ALA A 178 7.12 11.82 -3.81
N VAL A 179 6.25 10.81 -3.80
CA VAL A 179 5.78 10.31 -5.10
C VAL A 179 5.05 11.49 -5.74
N ARG A 180 5.15 11.68 -7.06
CA ARG A 180 4.45 12.73 -7.83
C ARG A 180 2.93 12.48 -7.89
N THR A 181 2.36 12.03 -6.78
CA THR A 181 0.95 11.92 -6.46
C THR A 181 0.88 12.19 -4.96
N ARG A 182 0.38 13.37 -4.57
CA ARG A 182 0.10 13.67 -3.17
C ARG A 182 -0.85 12.56 -2.67
N ARG A 183 -0.41 11.73 -1.72
CA ARG A 183 -1.27 10.83 -0.91
C ARG A 183 -1.75 9.49 -1.53
N THR A 184 -0.92 8.69 -2.22
CA THR A 184 -1.26 7.25 -2.37
C THR A 184 -1.04 6.51 -1.05
N ARG A 185 -1.94 5.56 -0.72
CA ARG A 185 -1.80 4.67 0.44
C ARG A 185 -0.57 3.79 0.20
N ARG A 186 0.48 3.99 1.00
CA ARG A 186 1.62 3.06 1.00
C ARG A 186 1.13 1.70 1.50
N PRO A 187 1.54 0.58 0.87
CA PRO A 187 1.23 -0.74 1.40
C PRO A 187 1.80 -0.82 2.82
N SER A 188 1.01 -1.38 3.75
CA SER A 188 1.47 -1.58 5.12
C SER A 188 2.70 -2.49 5.15
N PRO A 189 3.54 -2.44 6.20
CA PRO A 189 4.66 -3.37 6.35
C PRO A 189 4.24 -4.84 6.17
N GLN A 190 3.04 -5.21 6.66
CA GLN A 190 2.44 -6.53 6.50
C GLN A 190 2.09 -6.83 5.05
N ALA A 191 1.43 -5.89 4.35
CA ALA A 191 1.09 -6.06 2.94
C ALA A 191 2.36 -6.24 2.06
N ARG A 192 3.43 -5.52 2.40
CA ARG A 192 4.74 -5.68 1.77
C ARG A 192 5.40 -7.01 2.09
N TRP A 193 5.35 -7.44 3.36
CA TRP A 193 5.83 -8.76 3.77
C TRP A 193 5.10 -9.87 3.02
N ALA A 194 3.76 -9.80 2.94
CA ALA A 194 2.94 -10.83 2.30
C ALA A 194 3.27 -10.95 0.81
N ARG A 195 3.49 -9.81 0.13
CA ARG A 195 3.95 -9.76 -1.26
C ARG A 195 5.37 -10.32 -1.43
N ALA A 196 6.31 -9.94 -0.57
CA ALA A 196 7.69 -10.45 -0.65
C ALA A 196 7.75 -11.96 -0.38
N SER A 197 6.98 -12.46 0.58
CA SER A 197 6.88 -13.90 0.87
C SER A 197 6.27 -14.68 -0.29
N ARG A 198 5.28 -14.11 -0.99
CA ARG A 198 4.72 -14.70 -2.22
C ARG A 198 5.70 -14.69 -3.39
N ALA A 199 6.43 -13.58 -3.60
CA ALA A 199 7.47 -13.50 -4.63
C ALA A 199 8.59 -14.54 -4.39
N ARG A 200 8.98 -14.76 -3.13
CA ARG A 200 9.93 -15.81 -2.74
C ARG A 200 9.39 -17.22 -3.01
N LYS A 201 8.12 -17.49 -2.68
CA LYS A 201 7.48 -18.79 -2.99
C LYS A 201 7.43 -19.07 -4.49
N HIS A 202 7.02 -18.09 -5.30
CA HIS A 202 7.02 -18.23 -6.77
C HIS A 202 8.41 -18.44 -7.34
N LYS A 203 9.45 -17.77 -6.81
CA LYS A 203 10.83 -17.99 -7.22
C LYS A 203 11.31 -19.40 -6.88
N CYS A 204 11.08 -19.88 -5.65
CA CYS A 204 11.43 -21.26 -5.28
C CYS A 204 10.71 -22.31 -6.15
N GLU A 205 9.45 -22.07 -6.53
CA GLU A 205 8.70 -22.97 -7.41
C GLU A 205 9.19 -22.94 -8.88
N LEU A 206 9.66 -21.78 -9.35
CA LEU A 206 10.30 -21.66 -10.67
C LEU A 206 11.69 -22.31 -10.69
N ASP A 207 12.46 -22.17 -9.61
CA ASP A 207 13.79 -22.77 -9.47
C ASP A 207 13.69 -24.29 -9.31
N SER A 208 12.69 -24.81 -8.59
CA SER A 208 12.44 -26.26 -8.49
C SER A 208 11.95 -26.87 -9.80
N ARG A 209 11.13 -26.15 -10.60
CA ARG A 209 10.73 -26.60 -11.94
C ARG A 209 11.89 -26.59 -12.94
N ARG A 210 12.92 -25.75 -12.75
CA ARG A 210 14.14 -25.74 -13.57
C ARG A 210 15.14 -26.83 -13.21
N GLN A 211 15.08 -27.40 -12.01
CA GLN A 211 15.95 -28.50 -11.58
C GLN A 211 15.42 -29.89 -11.98
N VAL A 212 14.18 -29.99 -12.45
CA VAL A 212 13.53 -31.25 -12.85
C VAL A 212 13.30 -31.30 -14.38
N GLY A 213 13.96 -30.42 -15.14
CA GLY A 213 13.86 -30.34 -16.60
C GLY A 213 15.21 -30.54 -17.29
#